data_AF-A0A9Q1AS34-F1
#
_entry.id   AF-A0A9Q1AS34-F1
#
_cell.length_a   1.000
_cell.length_b   1.000
_cell.length_c   1.000
_cell.angle_alpha   90.00
_cell.angle_beta   90.00
_cell.angle_gamma   90.00
#
_symmetry.space_group_name_H-M   'P 1'
#
loop_
_entity.id
_entity.type
_entity.pdbx_description
1 polymer ?
#
loop_
_entity_poly.entity_id
_entity_poly.type
_entity_poly.pdbx_seq_one_letter_code
_entity_poly.pdbx_strand_id
1 'polypeptide(L)'
;MPRACNPRRWLVPAAASLALGGLGLGLGLGAGGWSWRPQGQPPQPSPEGLLARLPVVPVVAAAAASSSPLEGEGGFVVAPRGGAELAKYGLPGFPPQLRSRASYVLGYDPRTRLALWVVEQLEGATASDGGGGGGGSGSSRDACRFLEDDSVHEYHRATNGDYRASGYHRGHLAAAANHRGSQEAMRDTFYLSNVAPQNPHLNQNAWNNLEKYCRSLTKYNKNVYVCTGPLFLPRMEPDGKMYVKYQVIGKNHVAVPTHFFKVLILEKMGRDRVALLRPAQRARGREDPPRKVPSPY
;
A
#
# COMPACT_ATOMS: atom_id res chain seq x y z
N MET A 1 7.06 -30.77 -50.02
CA MET A 1 7.33 -32.19 -49.71
C MET A 1 8.37 -32.28 -48.60
N PRO A 2 8.36 -33.34 -47.76
CA PRO A 2 8.46 -33.31 -46.29
C PRO A 2 9.87 -33.70 -45.77
N ARG A 3 10.25 -33.75 -44.48
CA ARG A 3 9.73 -34.59 -43.38
C ARG A 3 10.35 -34.21 -42.03
N ALA A 4 9.59 -34.53 -40.98
CA ALA A 4 9.93 -34.53 -39.56
C ALA A 4 10.94 -35.62 -39.16
N CYS A 5 11.54 -35.47 -37.97
CA CYS A 5 11.69 -36.57 -37.01
C CYS A 5 12.10 -36.08 -35.60
N ASN A 6 11.31 -36.50 -34.60
CA ASN A 6 11.68 -36.74 -33.19
C ASN A 6 11.63 -38.28 -33.02
N PRO A 7 12.34 -38.98 -32.11
CA PRO A 7 11.82 -39.16 -30.72
C PRO A 7 12.81 -39.65 -29.60
N ARG A 8 12.25 -39.79 -28.38
CA ARG A 8 12.58 -40.67 -27.20
C ARG A 8 13.54 -40.10 -26.13
N ARG A 9 13.13 -39.81 -24.88
CA ARG A 9 12.72 -40.66 -23.69
C ARG A 9 13.80 -41.65 -23.20
N TRP A 10 14.24 -41.57 -21.93
CA TRP A 10 13.86 -42.44 -20.77
C TRP A 10 14.72 -42.14 -19.49
N LEU A 11 14.21 -42.62 -18.35
CA LEU A 11 14.45 -42.39 -16.90
C LEU A 11 15.85 -42.57 -16.24
N VAL A 12 16.17 -41.76 -15.20
CA VAL A 12 16.27 -41.99 -13.70
C VAL A 12 16.82 -43.36 -13.18
N PRO A 13 17.34 -43.57 -11.92
CA PRO A 13 17.94 -42.76 -10.80
C PRO A 13 19.31 -43.32 -10.28
N ALA A 14 19.91 -42.73 -9.22
CA ALA A 14 20.30 -43.45 -7.97
C ALA A 14 20.93 -42.51 -6.92
N ALA A 15 20.68 -42.85 -5.64
CA ALA A 15 21.04 -42.14 -4.42
C ALA A 15 22.22 -42.80 -3.68
N ALA A 16 22.80 -42.10 -2.68
CA ALA A 16 23.34 -42.59 -1.38
C ALA A 16 24.40 -41.59 -0.84
N SER A 17 24.16 -40.91 0.29
CA SER A 17 24.55 -41.25 1.69
C SER A 17 26.04 -40.95 1.99
N LEU A 18 26.37 -39.90 2.78
CA LEU A 18 26.48 -39.81 4.27
C LEU A 18 27.72 -40.51 4.87
N ALA A 19 28.65 -39.72 5.45
CA ALA A 19 29.43 -39.93 6.69
C ALA A 19 30.52 -38.81 6.77
N LEU A 20 30.55 -37.89 7.74
CA LEU A 20 30.92 -37.94 9.18
C LEU A 20 32.39 -38.31 9.48
N GLY A 21 33.06 -37.42 10.24
CA GLY A 21 34.34 -37.61 10.93
C GLY A 21 35.42 -36.63 10.44
N GLY A 22 36.14 -35.86 11.26
CA GLY A 22 36.28 -35.81 12.71
C GLY A 22 37.14 -34.59 13.13
N LEU A 23 37.16 -34.34 14.43
CA LEU A 23 37.90 -33.29 15.13
C LEU A 23 39.43 -33.47 15.06
N GLY A 24 40.15 -32.36 15.02
CA GLY A 24 41.58 -32.28 15.30
C GLY A 24 42.00 -30.86 15.68
N LEU A 25 42.24 -30.64 16.98
CA LEU A 25 42.84 -29.43 17.56
C LEU A 25 44.33 -29.34 17.23
N GLY A 26 44.81 -28.15 16.89
CA GLY A 26 46.25 -27.85 16.79
C GLY A 26 46.50 -26.34 16.82
N LEU A 27 46.97 -25.85 17.97
CA LEU A 27 47.49 -24.49 18.18
C LEU A 27 48.91 -24.37 17.59
N GLY A 28 49.18 -23.29 16.86
CA GLY A 28 50.52 -22.93 16.39
C GLY A 28 50.59 -21.45 16.02
N LEU A 29 51.36 -20.69 16.80
CA LEU A 29 51.69 -19.29 16.59
C LEU A 29 52.74 -19.13 15.49
N GLY A 30 52.66 -18.03 14.74
CA GLY A 30 53.87 -17.29 14.36
C GLY A 30 54.14 -17.04 12.87
N ALA A 31 54.34 -15.75 12.60
CA ALA A 31 55.20 -15.14 11.59
C ALA A 31 54.70 -15.03 10.14
N GLY A 32 54.92 -13.81 9.62
CA GLY A 32 54.43 -13.34 8.34
C GLY A 32 55.18 -13.92 7.14
N GLY A 33 54.52 -13.84 6.00
CA GLY A 33 55.06 -14.16 4.69
C GLY A 33 54.23 -13.42 3.65
N TRP A 34 54.91 -12.63 2.84
CA TRP A 34 54.33 -11.82 1.79
C TRP A 34 53.64 -12.70 0.76
N SER A 35 52.37 -12.42 0.47
CA SER A 35 51.60 -13.15 -0.53
C SER A 35 51.36 -12.26 -1.75
N TRP A 36 52.00 -12.66 -2.84
CA TRP A 36 51.80 -12.20 -4.20
C TRP A 36 50.32 -12.25 -4.61
N ARG A 37 49.83 -11.17 -5.24
CA ARG A 37 48.57 -11.15 -5.98
C ARG A 37 48.75 -11.82 -7.34
N PRO A 38 47.90 -12.81 -7.71
CA PRO A 38 47.52 -13.01 -9.10
C PRO A 38 46.27 -12.15 -9.37
N GLN A 39 46.41 -11.26 -10.34
CA GLN A 39 45.35 -10.43 -10.88
C GLN A 39 44.47 -11.27 -11.82
N GLY A 40 43.15 -11.20 -11.65
CA GLY A 40 42.20 -11.47 -12.74
C GLY A 40 41.19 -12.60 -12.51
N GLN A 41 40.14 -12.32 -11.74
CA GLN A 41 38.83 -12.93 -11.96
C GLN A 41 37.79 -11.80 -11.96
N PRO A 42 37.00 -11.60 -13.04
CA PRO A 42 36.00 -10.54 -13.07
C PRO A 42 34.93 -10.82 -12.01
N PRO A 43 34.44 -9.80 -11.28
CA PRO A 43 33.41 -9.99 -10.27
C PRO A 43 32.14 -10.51 -10.95
N GLN A 44 31.67 -11.67 -10.49
CA GLN A 44 30.34 -12.18 -10.81
C GLN A 44 29.31 -11.18 -10.26
N PRO A 45 28.31 -10.74 -11.06
CA PRO A 45 27.29 -9.85 -10.56
C PRO A 45 26.45 -10.58 -9.50
N SER A 46 26.51 -10.11 -8.26
CA SER A 46 25.52 -10.45 -7.25
C SER A 46 24.13 -10.06 -7.76
N PRO A 47 23.07 -10.84 -7.52
CA PRO A 47 21.72 -10.45 -7.89
C PRO A 47 21.30 -9.28 -6.99
N GLU A 48 21.63 -8.06 -7.41
CA GLU A 48 21.02 -6.86 -6.85
C GLU A 48 19.53 -6.94 -7.13
N GLY A 49 18.79 -7.38 -6.12
CA GLY A 49 17.35 -7.44 -6.16
C GLY A 49 16.78 -6.06 -6.44
N LEU A 50 15.59 -6.05 -7.03
CA LEU A 50 14.75 -4.89 -7.37
C LEU A 50 14.54 -3.86 -6.23
N LEU A 51 15.05 -4.14 -5.03
CA LEU A 51 14.91 -3.36 -3.80
C LEU A 51 15.98 -2.26 -3.63
N ALA A 52 17.10 -2.31 -4.36
CA ALA A 52 18.17 -1.31 -4.24
C ALA A 52 17.90 0.02 -4.97
N ARG A 53 16.80 0.11 -5.75
CA ARG A 53 16.50 1.26 -6.64
C ARG A 53 15.26 2.07 -6.25
N LEU A 54 14.78 1.94 -5.00
CA LEU A 54 13.66 2.76 -4.54
C LEU A 54 14.19 4.07 -3.91
N PRO A 55 13.69 5.25 -4.32
CA PRO A 55 14.09 6.50 -3.68
C PRO A 55 13.70 6.45 -2.20
N VAL A 56 14.67 6.75 -1.34
CA VAL A 56 14.44 7.00 0.08
C VAL A 56 13.58 8.26 0.18
N VAL A 57 12.31 8.11 0.53
CA VAL A 57 11.45 9.24 0.87
C VAL A 57 11.93 9.76 2.23
N PRO A 58 12.39 11.02 2.35
CA PRO A 58 12.77 11.56 3.65
C PRO A 58 11.52 11.62 4.54
N VAL A 59 11.59 10.94 5.68
CA VAL A 59 10.62 11.09 6.76
C VAL A 59 11.11 12.25 7.62
N VAL A 60 10.45 13.40 7.51
CA VAL A 60 10.69 14.52 8.44
C VAL A 60 9.79 14.29 9.65
N ALA A 61 10.41 14.04 10.81
CA ALA A 61 9.71 14.08 12.09
C ALA A 61 9.25 15.53 12.31
N ALA A 62 7.94 15.76 12.40
CA ALA A 62 7.41 17.04 12.83
C ALA A 62 7.74 17.18 14.33
N ALA A 63 8.65 18.09 14.67
CA ALA A 63 8.80 18.53 16.05
C ALA A 63 7.45 19.11 16.50
N ALA A 64 6.87 18.54 17.55
CA ALA A 64 5.64 19.05 18.14
C ALA A 64 5.86 20.51 18.54
N ALA A 65 5.26 21.44 17.80
CA ALA A 65 5.23 22.83 18.17
C ALA A 65 4.40 22.94 19.46
N SER A 66 5.06 23.27 20.56
CA SER A 66 4.43 23.66 21.82
C SER A 66 3.57 24.90 21.56
N SER A 67 2.25 24.74 21.65
CA SER A 67 1.30 25.84 21.53
C SER A 67 1.30 26.68 22.80
N SER A 68 1.80 27.92 22.71
CA SER A 68 1.36 29.02 23.56
C SER A 68 0.25 29.78 22.81
N PRO A 69 -0.89 30.11 23.44
CA PRO A 69 -1.96 30.82 22.77
C PRO A 69 -1.61 32.30 22.64
N LEU A 70 -1.56 32.81 21.42
CA LEU A 70 -1.70 34.24 21.14
C LEU A 70 -3.12 34.45 20.60
N GLU A 71 -3.93 35.16 21.38
CA GLU A 71 -5.24 35.66 20.96
C GLU A 71 -5.04 36.72 19.87
N GLY A 72 -5.75 36.56 18.75
CA GLY A 72 -5.78 37.50 17.64
C GLY A 72 -6.87 37.09 16.66
N GLU A 73 -7.86 37.96 16.49
CA GLU A 73 -9.06 37.70 15.69
C GLU A 73 -8.76 37.42 14.21
N GLY A 74 -9.41 36.39 13.67
CA GLY A 74 -9.31 36.01 12.26
C GLY A 74 -9.45 34.49 12.12
N GLY A 75 -10.59 34.05 11.60
CA GLY A 75 -11.01 32.64 11.58
C GLY A 75 -9.93 31.67 11.10
N PHE A 76 -9.43 30.86 12.02
CA PHE A 76 -8.65 29.66 11.72
C PHE A 76 -9.40 28.44 12.26
N VAL A 77 -9.60 27.45 11.39
CA VAL A 77 -10.24 26.17 11.71
C VAL A 77 -9.43 25.49 12.81
N VAL A 78 -10.07 25.24 13.95
CA VAL A 78 -9.51 24.43 15.04
C VAL A 78 -9.13 23.07 14.45
N ALA A 79 -7.83 22.76 14.42
CA ALA A 79 -7.39 21.42 14.05
C ALA A 79 -8.02 20.42 15.04
N PRO A 80 -8.73 19.38 14.57
CA PRO A 80 -9.32 18.41 15.47
C PRO A 80 -8.18 17.74 16.24
N ARG A 81 -8.44 17.39 17.51
CA ARG A 81 -7.48 16.79 18.45
C ARG A 81 -6.68 15.58 17.92
N GLY A 82 -7.05 15.00 16.76
CA GLY A 82 -6.36 13.89 16.11
C GLY A 82 -5.33 14.24 15.03
N GLY A 83 -5.27 15.48 14.53
CA GLY A 83 -4.36 15.83 13.42
C GLY A 83 -2.87 15.73 13.79
N ALA A 84 -2.51 16.10 15.02
CA ALA A 84 -1.14 16.00 15.52
C ALA A 84 -0.72 14.54 15.78
N GLU A 85 -1.64 13.71 16.30
CA GLU A 85 -1.37 12.28 16.55
C GLU A 85 -1.17 11.52 15.23
N LEU A 86 -1.96 11.83 14.19
CA LEU A 86 -1.79 11.25 12.85
C LEU A 86 -0.45 11.63 12.20
N ALA A 87 0.14 12.76 12.57
CA ALA A 87 1.43 13.23 12.07
C ALA A 87 2.63 12.82 12.95
N LYS A 88 2.41 11.99 13.99
CA LYS A 88 3.44 11.59 14.97
C LYS A 88 4.72 11.03 14.34
N TYR A 89 4.59 10.26 13.28
CA TYR A 89 5.72 9.66 12.54
C TYR A 89 6.12 10.45 11.28
N GLY A 90 5.64 11.69 11.16
CA GLY A 90 5.76 12.48 9.95
C GLY A 90 4.71 12.12 8.89
N LEU A 91 4.45 13.07 7.99
CA LEU A 91 3.59 12.86 6.84
C LEU A 91 4.42 12.53 5.59
N PRO A 92 3.96 11.64 4.70
CA PRO A 92 4.73 11.30 3.50
C PRO A 92 4.87 12.48 2.52
N GLY A 93 6.07 13.05 2.44
CA GLY A 93 6.39 14.12 1.49
C GLY A 93 5.55 15.40 1.69
N PHE A 94 5.55 16.25 0.65
CA PHE A 94 4.78 17.49 0.62
C PHE A 94 3.70 17.38 -0.46
N PRO A 95 2.50 16.85 -0.13
CA PRO A 95 1.44 16.75 -1.10
C PRO A 95 0.99 18.15 -1.52
N PRO A 96 0.61 18.36 -2.79
CA PRO A 96 0.17 19.68 -3.26
C PRO A 96 -1.11 20.14 -2.55
N GLN A 97 -1.92 19.21 -2.06
CA GLN A 97 -3.14 19.50 -1.31
C GLN A 97 -3.27 18.53 -0.12
N LEU A 98 -2.90 18.99 1.07
CA LEU A 98 -3.12 18.26 2.32
C LEU A 98 -4.55 18.49 2.81
N ARG A 99 -5.25 17.42 3.21
CA ARG A 99 -6.61 17.50 3.76
C ARG A 99 -6.72 16.69 5.03
N SER A 100 -7.30 17.29 6.07
CA SER A 100 -7.65 16.61 7.30
C SER A 100 -9.14 16.27 7.31
N ARG A 101 -9.47 15.10 7.83
CA ARG A 101 -10.82 14.63 8.14
C ARG A 101 -10.90 14.26 9.61
N ALA A 102 -12.06 13.83 10.09
CA ALA A 102 -12.26 13.56 11.52
C ALA A 102 -11.30 12.50 12.08
N SER A 103 -10.83 11.56 11.26
CA SER A 103 -10.08 10.38 11.72
C SER A 103 -8.96 9.90 10.79
N TYR A 104 -8.69 10.66 9.72
CA TYR A 104 -7.59 10.38 8.80
C TYR A 104 -7.14 11.68 8.12
N VAL A 105 -5.92 11.66 7.57
CA VAL A 105 -5.34 12.75 6.78
C VAL A 105 -4.94 12.20 5.43
N LEU A 106 -5.11 12.98 4.36
CA LEU A 106 -4.72 12.57 3.01
C LEU A 106 -3.96 13.66 2.26
N GLY A 107 -3.02 13.23 1.42
CA GLY A 107 -2.42 14.08 0.39
C GLY A 107 -3.11 13.83 -0.95
N TYR A 108 -3.74 14.85 -1.54
CA TYR A 108 -4.51 14.73 -2.79
C TYR A 108 -3.70 15.15 -4.02
N ASP A 109 -3.82 14.42 -5.13
CA ASP A 109 -3.24 14.78 -6.44
C ASP A 109 -4.34 15.16 -7.44
N PRO A 110 -4.49 16.47 -7.75
CA PRO A 110 -5.44 16.98 -8.74
C PRO A 110 -5.30 16.40 -10.14
N ARG A 111 -4.12 15.90 -10.52
CA ARG A 111 -3.85 15.39 -11.88
C ARG A 111 -4.46 14.00 -12.06
N THR A 112 -4.35 13.16 -11.03
CA THR A 112 -4.89 11.80 -11.04
C THR A 112 -6.31 11.73 -10.47
N ARG A 113 -6.72 12.76 -9.72
CA ARG A 113 -7.98 12.88 -8.99
C ARG A 113 -8.13 11.85 -7.87
N LEU A 114 -6.99 11.40 -7.34
CA LEU A 114 -6.87 10.43 -6.26
C LEU A 114 -6.07 11.02 -5.10
N ALA A 115 -6.14 10.39 -3.93
CA ALA A 115 -5.10 10.58 -2.92
C ALA A 115 -3.77 9.97 -3.42
N LEU A 116 -2.66 10.67 -3.19
CA LEU A 116 -1.30 10.12 -3.22
C LEU A 116 -1.11 9.09 -2.12
N TRP A 117 -1.64 9.42 -0.93
CA TRP A 117 -1.63 8.59 0.25
C TRP A 117 -2.71 9.05 1.23
N VAL A 118 -3.12 8.15 2.10
CA VAL A 118 -4.02 8.38 3.22
C VAL A 118 -3.41 7.76 4.47
N VAL A 119 -3.32 8.52 5.56
CA VAL A 119 -2.83 8.09 6.86
C VAL A 119 -4.00 8.05 7.85
N GLU A 120 -4.19 6.89 8.47
CA GLU A 120 -5.19 6.64 9.52
C GLU A 120 -4.51 6.00 10.74
N GLN A 121 -5.08 6.22 11.93
CA GLN A 121 -4.69 5.56 13.16
C GLN A 121 -5.80 4.63 13.61
N LEU A 122 -5.45 3.38 13.87
CA LEU A 122 -6.35 2.37 14.42
C LEU A 122 -6.03 2.18 15.89
N GLU A 123 -7.05 2.31 16.73
CA GLU A 123 -6.95 2.11 18.17
C GLU A 123 -7.63 0.79 18.57
N GLY A 124 -7.11 0.14 19.62
CA GLY A 124 -7.61 -1.14 20.11
C GLY A 124 -9.11 -1.14 20.48
N ALA A 125 -9.64 -0.02 20.96
CA ALA A 125 -11.04 0.10 21.41
C ALA A 125 -12.04 0.40 20.29
N THR A 126 -11.63 1.11 19.23
CA THR A 126 -12.50 1.47 18.10
C THR A 126 -12.59 0.38 17.03
N ALA A 127 -11.66 -0.57 17.06
CA ALA A 127 -11.55 -1.68 16.12
C ALA A 127 -12.18 -3.00 16.63
N SER A 128 -12.94 -2.98 17.74
CA SER A 128 -13.57 -4.20 18.27
C SER A 128 -14.50 -4.84 17.23
N ASP A 129 -14.20 -6.11 16.94
CA ASP A 129 -14.88 -7.03 16.01
C ASP A 129 -16.40 -6.83 16.01
N GLY A 130 -17.14 -6.83 14.90
CA GLY A 130 -17.06 -7.83 13.83
C GLY A 130 -17.76 -9.14 14.19
N GLY A 131 -17.95 -9.43 15.48
CA GLY A 131 -18.64 -10.61 16.01
C GLY A 131 -19.96 -10.23 16.68
N GLY A 132 -21.03 -10.96 16.38
CA GLY A 132 -22.40 -10.57 16.68
C GLY A 132 -22.76 -10.44 18.17
N GLY A 133 -23.89 -9.76 18.39
CA GLY A 133 -24.64 -9.79 19.64
C GLY A 133 -24.21 -8.74 20.67
N GLY A 134 -24.75 -7.52 20.56
CA GLY A 134 -24.63 -6.52 21.62
C GLY A 134 -25.08 -5.14 21.16
N GLY A 135 -26.29 -4.73 21.53
CA GLY A 135 -26.90 -3.45 21.18
C GLY A 135 -26.18 -2.25 21.83
N GLY A 136 -25.14 -1.75 21.18
CA GLY A 136 -24.53 -0.45 21.43
C GLY A 136 -24.40 0.32 20.12
N SER A 137 -24.59 1.64 20.16
CA SER A 137 -24.71 2.58 19.02
C SER A 137 -23.51 2.58 18.06
N GLY A 138 -23.36 1.54 17.24
CA GLY A 138 -22.37 1.48 16.17
C GLY A 138 -22.78 2.35 14.99
N SER A 139 -21.81 2.97 14.33
CA SER A 139 -22.08 3.67 13.06
C SER A 139 -22.54 2.70 11.97
N SER A 140 -23.54 3.12 11.20
CA SER A 140 -24.11 2.37 10.10
C SER A 140 -23.46 2.75 8.78
N ARG A 141 -22.90 1.75 8.10
CA ARG A 141 -22.39 1.90 6.74
C ARG A 141 -23.51 2.20 5.75
N ASP A 142 -24.71 1.69 6.00
CA ASP A 142 -25.87 1.88 5.12
C ASP A 142 -26.41 3.30 5.16
N ALA A 143 -26.03 4.09 6.16
CA ALA A 143 -26.30 5.53 6.25
C ALA A 143 -25.25 6.39 5.51
N CYS A 144 -24.22 5.77 4.90
CA CYS A 144 -23.18 6.48 4.17
C CYS A 144 -23.42 6.42 2.65
N ARG A 145 -23.07 7.50 1.96
CA ARG A 145 -23.14 7.61 0.50
C ARG A 145 -21.83 8.17 -0.01
N PHE A 146 -21.38 7.70 -1.17
CA PHE A 146 -20.22 8.29 -1.82
C PHE A 146 -20.55 9.70 -2.30
N LEU A 147 -19.74 10.66 -1.89
CA LEU A 147 -19.93 12.08 -2.18
C LEU A 147 -18.65 12.67 -2.78
N GLU A 148 -18.85 13.60 -3.71
CA GLU A 148 -17.81 14.50 -4.17
C GLU A 148 -17.22 15.27 -2.97
N ASP A 149 -15.93 15.57 -3.03
CA ASP A 149 -15.26 16.36 -2.00
C ASP A 149 -15.30 17.84 -2.39
N ASP A 150 -16.17 18.63 -1.76
CA ASP A 150 -16.35 20.06 -2.04
C ASP A 150 -15.13 20.92 -1.64
N SER A 151 -14.21 20.37 -0.84
CA SER A 151 -12.97 21.06 -0.54
C SER A 151 -11.95 21.00 -1.70
N VAL A 152 -12.19 20.14 -2.71
CA VAL A 152 -11.43 20.07 -3.96
C VAL A 152 -12.20 20.83 -5.04
N HIS A 153 -11.53 21.73 -5.75
CA HIS A 153 -12.13 22.45 -6.88
C HIS A 153 -12.73 21.47 -7.91
N GLU A 154 -13.88 21.82 -8.49
CA GLU A 154 -14.66 20.92 -9.35
C GLU A 154 -13.88 20.33 -10.54
N TYR A 155 -13.02 21.11 -11.21
CA TYR A 155 -12.15 20.63 -12.30
C TYR A 155 -11.13 19.55 -11.88
N HIS A 156 -10.85 19.45 -10.59
CA HIS A 156 -9.81 18.61 -10.02
C HIS A 156 -10.34 17.47 -9.17
N ARG A 157 -11.66 17.35 -8.99
CA ARG A 157 -12.28 16.28 -8.20
C ARG A 157 -12.84 15.16 -9.07
N ALA A 158 -12.93 13.97 -8.49
CA ALA A 158 -13.69 12.88 -9.07
C ALA A 158 -15.18 13.02 -8.71
N THR A 159 -16.05 12.48 -9.56
CA THR A 159 -17.50 12.41 -9.35
C THR A 159 -17.99 10.98 -9.37
N ASN A 160 -19.17 10.74 -8.80
CA ASN A 160 -19.81 9.42 -8.88
C ASN A 160 -20.07 8.99 -10.33
N GLY A 161 -20.27 9.94 -11.24
CA GLY A 161 -20.42 9.69 -12.67
C GLY A 161 -19.19 9.03 -13.30
N ASP A 162 -17.98 9.30 -12.78
CA ASP A 162 -16.74 8.75 -13.34
C ASP A 162 -16.58 7.25 -13.05
N TYR A 163 -17.11 6.80 -11.91
CA TYR A 163 -17.06 5.41 -11.49
C TYR A 163 -18.21 4.58 -12.05
N ARG A 164 -19.36 5.21 -12.35
CA ARG A 164 -20.56 4.52 -12.84
C ARG A 164 -20.27 3.81 -14.17
N ALA A 165 -20.58 2.52 -14.23
CA ALA A 165 -20.35 1.67 -15.41
C ALA A 165 -18.88 1.61 -15.91
N SER A 166 -17.90 2.01 -15.10
CA SER A 166 -16.47 1.97 -15.46
C SER A 166 -15.84 0.57 -15.42
N GLY A 167 -16.51 -0.40 -14.79
CA GLY A 167 -15.95 -1.71 -14.45
C GLY A 167 -15.11 -1.72 -13.16
N TYR A 168 -14.90 -0.56 -12.53
CA TYR A 168 -14.16 -0.43 -11.28
C TYR A 168 -15.07 -0.11 -10.10
N HIS A 169 -14.69 -0.60 -8.93
CA HIS A 169 -15.29 -0.22 -7.67
C HIS A 169 -14.69 1.09 -7.15
N ARG A 170 -15.49 1.80 -6.35
CA ARG A 170 -15.05 2.89 -5.47
C ARG A 170 -14.32 2.27 -4.26
N GLY A 171 -13.03 1.98 -4.43
CA GLY A 171 -12.19 1.37 -3.40
C GLY A 171 -11.70 2.39 -2.40
N HIS A 172 -11.96 2.18 -1.12
CA HIS A 172 -11.52 3.09 -0.07
C HIS A 172 -10.02 2.90 0.20
N LEU A 173 -9.30 3.98 0.51
CA LEU A 173 -7.90 3.91 0.98
C LEU A 173 -7.84 3.83 2.52
N ALA A 174 -8.53 4.75 3.22
CA ALA A 174 -8.93 4.57 4.61
C ALA A 174 -10.28 3.85 4.67
N ALA A 175 -10.31 2.65 5.24
CA ALA A 175 -11.45 1.75 5.15
C ALA A 175 -12.54 2.13 6.16
N ALA A 176 -13.79 2.32 5.73
CA ALA A 176 -14.90 2.71 6.60
C ALA A 176 -15.04 1.87 7.89
N ALA A 177 -14.73 0.58 7.83
CA ALA A 177 -14.80 -0.33 8.98
C ALA A 177 -13.82 0.02 10.11
N ASN A 178 -12.77 0.80 9.81
CA ASN A 178 -11.79 1.28 10.78
C ASN A 178 -12.32 2.47 11.60
N HIS A 179 -13.36 3.15 11.10
CA HIS A 179 -13.88 4.39 11.68
C HIS A 179 -15.26 4.18 12.32
N ARG A 180 -15.51 2.98 12.84
CA ARG A 180 -16.83 2.60 13.38
C ARG A 180 -17.23 3.35 14.66
N GLY A 181 -16.26 3.89 15.39
CA GLY A 181 -16.49 4.65 16.62
C GLY A 181 -17.18 6.01 16.42
N SER A 182 -17.25 6.53 15.20
CA SER A 182 -17.97 7.78 14.89
C SER A 182 -18.65 7.70 13.52
N GLN A 183 -19.95 8.01 13.48
CA GLN A 183 -20.70 8.03 12.23
C GLN A 183 -20.19 9.09 11.25
N GLU A 184 -19.74 10.24 11.78
CA GLU A 184 -19.11 11.31 11.01
C GLU A 184 -17.79 10.84 10.40
N ALA A 185 -16.92 10.25 11.23
CA ALA A 185 -15.65 9.68 10.78
C ALA A 185 -15.85 8.60 9.70
N MET A 186 -16.85 7.75 9.85
CA MET A 186 -17.22 6.78 8.82
C MET A 186 -17.70 7.46 7.54
N ARG A 187 -18.59 8.47 7.63
CA ARG A 187 -19.08 9.22 6.45
C ARG A 187 -17.94 9.88 5.71
N ASP A 188 -16.96 10.44 6.41
CA ASP A 188 -15.78 11.06 5.79
C ASP A 188 -15.02 10.08 4.89
N THR A 189 -14.99 8.78 5.21
CA THR A 189 -14.32 7.79 4.35
C THR A 189 -14.97 7.60 2.98
N PHE A 190 -16.21 8.06 2.80
CA PHE A 190 -16.95 7.97 1.55
C PHE A 190 -16.76 9.19 0.63
N TYR A 191 -15.98 10.19 1.05
CA TYR A 191 -15.54 11.22 0.11
C TYR A 191 -14.68 10.62 -1.00
N LEU A 192 -14.94 11.01 -2.23
CA LEU A 192 -14.21 10.49 -3.40
C LEU A 192 -12.72 10.86 -3.39
N SER A 193 -12.29 11.80 -2.55
CA SER A 193 -10.87 12.09 -2.30
C SER A 193 -10.13 10.94 -1.57
N ASN A 194 -10.84 10.09 -0.84
CA ASN A 194 -10.33 8.86 -0.21
C ASN A 194 -10.55 7.60 -1.08
N VAL A 195 -11.02 7.78 -2.32
CA VAL A 195 -11.43 6.67 -3.19
C VAL A 195 -10.52 6.56 -4.40
N ALA A 196 -10.17 5.32 -4.76
CA ALA A 196 -9.51 5.02 -6.02
C ALA A 196 -10.25 3.92 -6.80
N PRO A 197 -10.17 3.93 -8.15
CA PRO A 197 -10.67 2.85 -8.97
C PRO A 197 -9.96 1.54 -8.60
N GLN A 198 -10.71 0.60 -8.04
CA GLN A 198 -10.20 -0.70 -7.66
C GLN A 198 -10.91 -1.81 -8.44
N ASN A 199 -10.14 -2.80 -8.87
CA ASN A 199 -10.70 -4.00 -9.47
C ASN A 199 -11.66 -4.69 -8.47
N PRO A 200 -12.88 -5.09 -8.88
CA PRO A 200 -13.86 -5.72 -7.99
C PRO A 200 -13.32 -6.93 -7.23
N HIS A 201 -12.59 -7.82 -7.91
CA HIS A 201 -12.03 -9.04 -7.32
C HIS A 201 -10.94 -8.73 -6.29
N LEU A 202 -10.10 -7.72 -6.55
CA LEU A 202 -9.10 -7.26 -5.59
C LEU A 202 -9.78 -6.69 -4.33
N ASN A 203 -10.69 -5.74 -4.52
CA ASN A 203 -11.33 -4.97 -3.46
C ASN A 203 -12.12 -5.89 -2.51
N GLN A 204 -12.91 -6.82 -3.06
CA GLN A 204 -13.75 -7.71 -2.26
C GLN A 204 -12.97 -8.79 -1.50
N ASN A 205 -11.79 -9.19 -2.02
CA ASN A 205 -11.04 -10.34 -1.51
C ASN A 205 -9.71 -9.91 -0.87
N ALA A 206 -8.61 -9.96 -1.62
CA ALA A 206 -7.25 -9.81 -1.09
C ALA A 206 -7.03 -8.48 -0.36
N TRP A 207 -7.65 -7.39 -0.86
CA TRP A 207 -7.56 -6.08 -0.22
C TRP A 207 -8.36 -6.03 1.09
N ASN A 208 -9.61 -6.47 1.09
CA ASN A 208 -10.43 -6.58 2.30
C ASN A 208 -9.79 -7.49 3.37
N ASN A 209 -9.15 -8.59 2.96
CA ASN A 209 -8.40 -9.46 3.87
C ASN A 209 -7.19 -8.74 4.47
N LEU A 210 -6.47 -7.94 3.68
CA LEU A 210 -5.40 -7.09 4.18
C LEU A 210 -5.92 -6.05 5.18
N GLU A 211 -7.07 -5.41 4.91
CA GLU A 211 -7.69 -4.47 5.84
C GLU A 211 -8.14 -5.14 7.15
N LYS A 212 -8.74 -6.33 7.08
CA LYS A 212 -9.05 -7.15 8.27
C LYS A 212 -7.81 -7.49 9.07
N TYR A 213 -6.72 -7.85 8.38
CA TYR A 213 -5.44 -8.11 9.04
C TYR A 213 -4.91 -6.87 9.76
N CYS A 214 -4.93 -5.70 9.11
CA CYS A 214 -4.53 -4.42 9.74
C CYS A 214 -5.34 -4.14 11.02
N ARG A 215 -6.66 -4.34 10.99
CA ARG A 215 -7.50 -4.22 12.19
C ARG A 215 -7.15 -5.25 13.25
N SER A 216 -6.91 -6.51 12.87
CA SER A 216 -6.57 -7.55 13.85
C SER A 216 -5.30 -7.25 14.65
N LEU A 217 -4.37 -6.46 14.09
CA LEU A 217 -3.16 -6.03 14.78
C LEU A 217 -3.44 -5.11 15.98
N THR A 218 -4.57 -4.40 16.04
CA THR A 218 -4.91 -3.54 17.18
C THR A 218 -5.16 -4.34 18.47
N LYS A 219 -5.40 -5.66 18.36
CA LYS A 219 -5.51 -6.57 19.52
C LYS A 219 -4.19 -6.74 20.27
N TYR A 220 -3.07 -6.51 19.60
CA TYR A 220 -1.71 -6.78 20.12
C TYR A 220 -0.82 -5.55 20.18
N ASN A 221 -1.32 -4.40 19.73
CA ASN A 221 -0.57 -3.15 19.63
C ASN A 221 -1.44 -2.02 20.19
N LYS A 222 -0.82 -1.08 20.90
CA LYS A 222 -1.48 0.11 21.45
C LYS A 222 -2.10 0.95 20.34
N ASN A 223 -1.29 1.26 19.34
CA ASN A 223 -1.67 2.02 18.17
C ASN A 223 -1.16 1.31 16.91
N VAL A 224 -1.95 1.36 15.84
CA VAL A 224 -1.55 0.90 14.51
C VAL A 224 -1.79 2.04 13.53
N TYR A 225 -0.72 2.66 13.04
CA TYR A 225 -0.81 3.68 12.00
C TYR A 225 -0.72 3.00 10.64
N VAL A 226 -1.57 3.42 9.72
CA VAL A 226 -1.69 2.81 8.40
C VAL A 226 -1.63 3.89 7.34
N CYS A 227 -0.63 3.84 6.48
CA CYS A 227 -0.49 4.68 5.30
C CYS A 227 -0.82 3.88 4.05
N THR A 228 -1.76 4.35 3.25
CA THR A 228 -2.31 3.61 2.10
C THR A 228 -2.34 4.50 0.87
N GLY A 229 -1.97 3.98 -0.30
CA GLY A 229 -2.06 4.76 -1.52
C GLY A 229 -1.94 3.97 -2.83
N PRO A 230 -2.25 4.62 -3.95
CA PRO A 230 -2.09 4.06 -5.29
C PRO A 230 -0.64 4.14 -5.79
N LEU A 231 -0.29 3.26 -6.73
CA LEU A 231 0.99 3.29 -7.46
C LEU A 231 0.78 3.09 -8.97
N PHE A 232 1.66 3.74 -9.74
CA PHE A 232 1.74 3.64 -11.19
C PHE A 232 3.12 3.10 -11.58
N LEU A 233 3.23 1.76 -11.62
CA LEU A 233 4.51 1.08 -11.83
C LEU A 233 4.77 0.84 -13.32
N PRO A 234 6.03 1.00 -13.76
CA PRO A 234 6.39 0.82 -15.15
C PRO A 234 6.38 -0.67 -15.52
N ARG A 235 6.15 -0.97 -16.80
CA ARG A 235 6.25 -2.30 -17.38
C ARG A 235 7.03 -2.23 -18.68
N MET A 236 7.80 -3.27 -18.97
CA MET A 236 8.49 -3.40 -20.25
C MET A 236 7.47 -3.75 -21.33
N GLU A 237 7.48 -3.00 -22.43
CA GLU A 237 6.67 -3.29 -23.62
C GLU A 237 7.48 -4.07 -24.67
N PRO A 238 6.86 -4.60 -25.74
CA PRO A 238 7.55 -5.43 -26.74
C PRO A 238 8.71 -4.75 -27.47
N ASP A 239 8.78 -3.42 -27.44
CA ASP A 239 9.90 -2.63 -27.97
C ASP A 239 11.13 -2.60 -27.06
N GLY A 240 11.08 -3.30 -25.90
CA GLY A 240 12.15 -3.37 -24.93
C GLY A 240 12.28 -2.14 -24.02
N LYS A 241 11.36 -1.17 -24.10
CA LYS A 241 11.38 0.06 -23.28
C LYS A 241 10.40 -0.03 -22.11
N MET A 242 10.66 0.75 -21.07
CA MET A 242 9.81 0.82 -19.87
C MET A 242 8.79 1.94 -20.00
N TYR A 243 7.50 1.63 -19.85
CA TYR A 243 6.42 2.61 -19.88
C TYR A 243 5.55 2.52 -18.63
N VAL A 244 5.06 3.67 -18.18
CA VAL A 244 3.98 3.73 -17.20
C VAL A 244 2.68 3.92 -17.96
N LYS A 245 1.89 2.84 -18.06
CA LYS A 245 0.60 2.84 -18.76
C LYS A 245 -0.53 2.49 -17.80
N TYR A 246 -1.52 3.38 -17.70
CA TYR A 246 -2.71 3.19 -16.89
C TYR A 246 -3.95 3.70 -17.62
N GLN A 247 -5.11 3.14 -17.27
CA GLN A 247 -6.40 3.59 -17.79
C GLN A 247 -6.85 4.83 -17.03
N VAL A 248 -7.63 5.69 -17.67
CA VAL A 248 -8.43 6.72 -17.01
C VAL A 248 -9.92 6.41 -17.22
N ILE A 249 -10.77 6.76 -16.25
CA ILE A 249 -12.22 6.51 -16.30
C ILE A 249 -13.02 7.81 -16.14
N GLY A 250 -14.23 7.81 -16.70
CA GLY A 250 -15.15 8.94 -16.58
C GLY A 250 -14.78 10.16 -17.42
N LYS A 251 -15.63 11.18 -17.38
CA LYS A 251 -15.42 12.46 -18.09
C LYS A 251 -14.27 13.24 -17.45
N ASN A 252 -14.03 13.02 -16.16
CA ASN A 252 -12.95 13.67 -15.44
C ASN A 252 -11.64 12.88 -15.55
N HIS A 253 -11.54 11.81 -16.33
CA HIS A 253 -10.28 11.07 -16.50
C HIS A 253 -9.60 10.68 -15.17
N VAL A 254 -10.37 10.09 -14.25
CA VAL A 254 -9.85 9.60 -12.97
C VAL A 254 -8.88 8.46 -13.25
N ALA A 255 -7.65 8.55 -12.74
CA ALA A 255 -6.62 7.55 -13.02
C ALA A 255 -6.95 6.21 -12.35
N VAL A 256 -6.70 5.11 -13.05
CA VAL A 256 -6.81 3.75 -12.52
C VAL A 256 -5.42 3.27 -12.07
N PRO A 257 -5.17 3.10 -10.76
CA PRO A 257 -3.88 2.65 -10.27
C PRO A 257 -3.49 1.27 -10.79
N THR A 258 -2.19 1.06 -11.02
CA THR A 258 -1.67 -0.26 -11.42
C THR A 258 -1.49 -1.19 -10.22
N HIS A 259 -1.22 -0.62 -9.06
CA HIS A 259 -0.96 -1.29 -7.80
C HIS A 259 -1.44 -0.41 -6.64
N PHE A 260 -1.55 -1.00 -5.47
CA PHE A 260 -1.76 -0.29 -4.20
C PHE A 260 -0.68 -0.70 -3.21
N PHE A 261 -0.34 0.21 -2.30
CA PHE A 261 0.51 -0.06 -1.17
C PHE A 261 -0.23 0.15 0.13
N LYS A 262 0.21 -0.55 1.17
CA LYS A 262 -0.10 -0.23 2.56
C LYS A 262 1.19 -0.33 3.38
N VAL A 263 1.41 0.65 4.26
CA VAL A 263 2.56 0.73 5.15
C VAL A 263 2.02 0.84 6.57
N LEU A 264 2.49 -0.02 7.46
CA LEU A 264 2.03 -0.06 8.84
C LEU A 264 3.16 0.32 9.80
N ILE A 265 2.83 1.12 10.81
CA ILE A 265 3.67 1.41 11.98
C ILE A 265 2.92 0.89 13.20
N LEU A 266 3.54 -0.05 13.90
CA LEU A 266 2.94 -0.73 15.06
C LEU A 266 3.57 -0.21 16.35
N GLU A 267 2.76 0.35 17.25
CA GLU A 267 3.19 0.70 18.61
C GLU A 267 2.83 -0.44 19.56
N LYS A 268 3.82 -1.14 20.09
CA LYS A 268 3.61 -2.25 21.02
C LYS A 268 3.06 -1.76 22.36
N MET A 269 2.28 -2.63 23.03
CA MET A 269 1.91 -2.43 24.43
C MET A 269 3.17 -2.64 25.30
N GLY A 270 3.77 -1.57 25.83
CA GLY A 270 5.06 -1.60 26.53
C GLY A 270 6.28 -1.38 25.60
N ARG A 271 7.37 -0.82 26.16
CA ARG A 271 8.47 -0.09 25.49
C ARG A 271 8.82 -0.53 24.05
N ASP A 272 8.56 0.41 23.14
CA ASP A 272 9.24 0.77 21.89
C ASP A 272 9.83 -0.35 21.02
N ARG A 273 9.00 -0.89 20.12
CA ARG A 273 9.48 -1.49 18.86
C ARG A 273 8.51 -1.15 17.73
N VAL A 274 8.91 -0.24 16.84
CA VAL A 274 8.22 0.03 15.57
C VAL A 274 8.56 -1.10 14.58
N ALA A 275 7.53 -1.79 14.07
CA ALA A 275 7.69 -2.75 12.98
C ALA A 275 7.04 -2.20 11.70
N LEU A 276 7.79 -2.19 10.59
CA LEU A 276 7.35 -1.76 9.27
C LEU A 276 6.95 -2.98 8.42
N LEU A 277 5.67 -3.08 8.04
CA LEU A 277 5.19 -4.11 7.12
C LEU A 277 4.83 -3.48 5.75
N ARG A 278 5.28 -4.08 4.64
CA ARG A 278 5.02 -3.60 3.27
C ARG A 278 4.43 -4.67 2.35
N PRO A 279 3.10 -4.81 2.27
CA PRO A 279 2.45 -5.52 1.17
C PRO A 279 2.21 -4.57 -0.02
N ALA A 280 2.79 -4.88 -1.18
CA ALA A 280 2.38 -4.32 -2.47
C ALA A 280 1.48 -5.35 -3.16
N GLN A 281 0.24 -4.96 -3.50
CA GLN A 281 -0.70 -5.85 -4.20
C GLN A 281 -0.95 -5.34 -5.62
N ARG A 282 -0.90 -6.26 -6.59
CA ARG A 282 -1.18 -5.97 -8.00
C ARG A 282 -2.67 -5.72 -8.20
N ALA A 283 -3.01 -4.60 -8.83
CA ALA A 283 -4.41 -4.20 -8.93
C ALA A 283 -5.22 -4.97 -10.00
N ARG A 284 -4.56 -5.72 -10.90
CA ARG A 284 -5.22 -6.55 -11.93
C ARG A 284 -5.18 -8.03 -11.57
N GLY A 285 -6.35 -8.68 -11.58
CA GLY A 285 -6.46 -10.14 -11.69
C GLY A 285 -5.85 -10.64 -13.00
N ARG A 286 -5.58 -11.95 -13.10
CA ARG A 286 -5.09 -12.58 -14.35
C ARG A 286 -5.95 -12.12 -15.52
N GLU A 287 -5.31 -11.61 -16.57
CA GLU A 287 -5.96 -11.44 -17.87
C GLU A 287 -6.23 -12.86 -18.41
N ASP A 288 -7.49 -13.26 -18.51
CA ASP A 288 -7.85 -14.32 -19.43
C ASP A 288 -7.62 -13.79 -20.85
N PRO A 289 -7.03 -14.59 -21.76
CA PRO A 289 -6.85 -14.18 -23.14
C PRO A 289 -8.22 -13.83 -23.75
N PRO A 290 -8.28 -12.85 -24.66
CA PRO A 290 -9.54 -12.49 -25.30
C PRO A 290 -10.17 -13.74 -25.91
N ARG A 291 -11.44 -14.00 -25.55
CA ARG A 291 -12.23 -15.03 -26.22
C ARG A 291 -12.20 -14.74 -27.71
N LYS A 292 -11.69 -15.69 -28.49
CA LYS A 292 -11.76 -15.64 -29.96
C LYS A 292 -13.24 -15.51 -30.34
N VAL A 293 -13.61 -14.35 -30.86
CA VAL A 293 -14.87 -14.18 -31.57
C VAL A 293 -14.73 -14.97 -32.87
N PRO A 294 -15.64 -15.89 -33.22
CA PRO A 294 -15.61 -16.55 -34.51
C PRO A 294 -15.69 -15.50 -35.62
N SER A 295 -14.76 -15.57 -36.58
CA SER A 295 -14.82 -14.76 -37.81
C SER A 295 -16.08 -15.14 -38.59
N PRO A 296 -16.88 -14.18 -39.08
CA PRO A 296 -17.95 -14.45 -40.03
C PRO A 296 -17.37 -14.44 -41.45
N TYR A 297 -16.46 -15.36 -41.74
CA TYR A 297 -16.03 -15.75 -43.09
C TYR A 297 -15.51 -17.18 -43.06
#